data_AF-A0A8B0T075-F1
#
_entry.id   AF-A0A8B0T075-F1
#
_cell.length_a   1.000
_cell.length_b   1.000
_cell.length_c   1.000
_cell.angle_alpha   90.00
_cell.angle_beta   90.00
_cell.angle_gamma   90.00
#
_symmetry.space_group_name_H-M   'P 1'
#
loop_
_entity.id
_entity.type
_entity.pdbx_description
1 polymer ?
#
loop_
_entity_poly.entity_id
_entity_poly.type
_entity_poly.pdbx_seq_one_letter_code
_entity_poly.pdbx_strand_id
1 'polypeptide(L)'
;MVRAGLWVPRKQRAARIPQPRYRRPCTGELIQIDGCDHDWFEGRGPACTALVYVDDATSKLMELLFVKSESTFSYFEATRRYIDKHGKPLALYSDKAGVFFVLTINTPQAETGILSLGEPCMN
;
A
#
# COMPACT_ATOMS: atom_id res chain seq x y z
N MET A 1 12.38 13.98 36.90
CA MET A 1 12.47 13.79 35.42
C MET A 1 11.68 14.83 34.64
N VAL A 2 10.33 14.91 34.74
CA VAL A 2 9.54 15.93 34.02
C VAL A 2 9.88 17.36 34.46
N ARG A 3 9.95 17.58 35.78
CA ARG A 3 10.31 18.87 36.39
C ARG A 3 11.76 19.32 36.11
N ALA A 4 12.60 18.40 35.64
CA ALA A 4 14.00 18.66 35.28
C ALA A 4 14.18 18.87 33.75
N GLY A 5 13.09 18.90 32.97
CA GLY A 5 13.14 19.07 31.51
C GLY A 5 13.65 17.86 30.71
N LEU A 6 14.05 16.78 31.39
CA LEU A 6 14.66 15.60 30.77
C LEU A 6 13.66 14.64 30.10
N TRP A 7 12.36 14.86 30.28
CA TRP A 7 11.32 14.02 29.68
C TRP A 7 10.10 14.85 29.31
N VAL A 8 9.73 14.80 28.02
CA VAL A 8 8.53 15.44 27.49
C VAL A 8 7.41 14.39 27.36
N PRO A 9 6.27 14.57 28.05
CA PRO A 9 5.11 13.69 27.93
C PRO A 9 4.65 13.56 26.48
N ARG A 10 4.24 12.36 26.05
CA ARG A 10 3.84 12.08 24.65
C ARG A 10 2.76 13.05 24.14
N LYS A 11 1.82 13.44 25.01
CA LYS A 11 0.75 14.42 24.70
C LYS A 11 1.25 15.85 24.45
N GLN A 12 2.45 16.18 24.90
CA GLN A 12 3.08 17.49 24.78
C GLN A 12 4.20 17.52 23.72
N ARG A 13 4.50 16.38 23.09
CA ARG A 13 5.44 16.34 21.97
C ARG A 13 4.80 17.04 20.78
N ALA A 14 5.57 17.88 20.09
CA ALA A 14 5.14 18.46 18.83
C ALA A 14 4.71 17.35 17.86
N ALA A 15 3.67 17.62 17.07
CA ALA A 15 3.25 16.71 16.02
C ALA A 15 4.43 16.43 15.09
N ARG A 16 4.72 15.15 14.83
CA ARG A 16 5.76 14.78 13.87
C ARG A 16 5.30 15.21 12.50
N ILE A 17 6.03 16.13 11.86
CA ILE A 17 5.79 16.50 10.47
C ILE A 17 6.19 15.30 9.60
N PRO A 18 5.25 14.70 8.83
CA PRO A 18 5.60 13.64 7.90
C PRO A 18 6.51 14.22 6.83
N GLN A 19 7.72 13.67 6.71
CA GLN A 19 8.62 14.02 5.62
C GLN A 19 8.25 13.17 4.39
N PRO A 20 8.08 13.77 3.21
CA PRO A 20 7.94 13.00 1.97
C PRO A 20 9.14 12.08 1.82
N ARG A 21 8.92 10.79 1.51
CA ARG A 21 10.03 9.92 1.14
C ARG A 21 10.49 10.22 -0.28
N TYR A 22 11.74 9.92 -0.56
CA TYR A 22 12.23 9.90 -1.93
C TYR A 22 11.65 8.71 -2.70
N ARG A 23 11.48 8.91 -4.02
CA ARG A 23 11.14 7.84 -4.95
C ARG A 23 12.28 6.83 -5.07
N ARG A 24 11.97 5.58 -5.36
CA ARG A 24 12.95 4.56 -5.71
C ARG A 24 13.63 4.89 -7.04
N PRO A 25 14.91 4.52 -7.21
CA PRO A 25 15.66 4.77 -8.45
C PRO A 25 15.21 3.92 -9.65
N CYS A 26 14.77 2.68 -9.42
CA CYS A 26 14.49 1.74 -10.52
C CYS A 26 13.02 1.27 -10.54
N THR A 27 12.50 1.03 -11.74
CA THR A 27 11.17 0.41 -11.93
C THR A 27 11.10 -0.95 -11.25
N GLY A 28 10.01 -1.23 -10.55
CA GLY A 28 9.78 -2.52 -9.86
C GLY A 28 10.38 -2.62 -8.47
N GLU A 29 11.18 -1.64 -8.03
CA GLU A 29 11.71 -1.62 -6.66
C GLU A 29 10.64 -1.35 -5.61
N LEU A 30 9.61 -0.58 -5.96
CA LEU A 30 8.47 -0.32 -5.11
C LEU A 30 7.24 -0.07 -5.97
N ILE A 31 6.25 -0.94 -5.83
CA ILE A 31 4.96 -0.77 -6.48
C ILE A 31 3.95 -0.36 -5.44
N GLN A 32 3.36 0.81 -5.63
CA GLN A 32 2.27 1.31 -4.81
C GLN A 32 0.98 0.63 -5.26
N ILE A 33 0.32 -0.08 -4.35
CA ILE A 33 -0.96 -0.73 -4.61
C ILE A 33 -2.05 0.01 -3.84
N ASP A 34 -3.16 0.28 -4.53
CA ASP A 34 -4.27 1.02 -3.96
C ASP A 34 -5.61 0.51 -4.51
N GLY A 35 -6.68 0.74 -3.76
CA GLY A 35 -8.05 0.36 -4.07
C GLY A 35 -8.97 1.58 -3.98
N CYS A 36 -9.70 1.87 -5.05
CA CYS A 36 -10.61 3.01 -5.08
C CYS A 36 -12.01 2.61 -5.54
N ASP A 37 -12.96 2.61 -4.60
CA ASP A 37 -14.38 2.41 -4.85
C ASP A 37 -15.01 3.68 -5.42
N HIS A 38 -15.56 3.59 -6.63
CA HIS A 38 -16.14 4.73 -7.33
C HIS A 38 -17.15 4.30 -8.40
N ASP A 39 -17.98 5.24 -8.85
CA ASP A 39 -18.79 5.08 -10.07
C ASP A 39 -17.93 5.34 -11.31
N TRP A 40 -16.92 4.48 -11.52
CA TRP A 40 -15.94 4.60 -12.60
C TRP A 40 -16.55 4.61 -14.01
N PHE A 41 -17.77 4.11 -14.16
CA PHE A 41 -18.47 4.06 -15.44
C PHE A 41 -19.50 5.17 -15.61
N GLU A 42 -19.64 6.07 -14.63
CA GLU A 42 -20.54 7.23 -14.68
C GLU A 42 -21.98 6.82 -15.02
N GLY A 43 -22.50 5.80 -14.32
CA GLY A 43 -23.84 5.27 -14.54
C GLY A 43 -24.01 4.35 -15.77
N ARG A 44 -22.95 4.12 -16.56
CA ARG A 44 -22.97 3.14 -17.68
C ARG A 44 -22.73 1.69 -17.23
N GLY A 45 -22.45 1.49 -15.95
CA GLY A 45 -22.23 0.19 -15.34
C GLY A 45 -22.40 0.29 -13.82
N PRO A 46 -22.40 -0.84 -13.09
CA PRO A 46 -22.41 -0.80 -11.64
C PRO A 46 -21.13 -0.15 -11.10
N ALA A 47 -21.25 0.58 -9.99
CA ALA A 47 -20.10 1.03 -9.21
C ALA A 47 -19.20 -0.17 -8.84
N CYS A 48 -17.90 0.07 -8.80
CA CYS A 48 -16.91 -0.96 -8.58
C CYS A 48 -15.63 -0.38 -7.97
N THR A 49 -14.77 -1.26 -7.49
CA THR A 49 -13.44 -0.90 -7.01
C THR A 49 -12.41 -1.06 -8.12
N ALA A 50 -11.63 -0.01 -8.38
CA ALA A 50 -10.42 -0.09 -9.19
C ALA A 50 -9.23 -0.45 -8.30
N LEU A 51 -8.59 -1.59 -8.58
CA LEU A 51 -7.30 -1.96 -7.99
C LEU A 51 -6.19 -1.49 -8.91
N VAL A 52 -5.30 -0.65 -8.41
CA VAL A 52 -4.23 -0.02 -9.19
C VAL A 52 -2.86 -0.40 -8.64
N TYR A 53 -1.90 -0.59 -9.56
CA TYR A 53 -0.49 -0.84 -9.26
C TYR A 53 0.30 0.25 -9.95
N VAL A 54 0.95 1.12 -9.20
CA VAL A 54 1.70 2.27 -9.72
C VAL A 54 3.17 2.12 -9.35
N ASP A 55 4.05 2.16 -10.35
CA ASP A 55 5.49 2.16 -10.12
C ASP A 55 5.94 3.47 -9.48
N ASP A 56 6.65 3.37 -8.36
CA ASP A 56 7.11 4.53 -7.61
C ASP A 56 8.17 5.34 -8.34
N ALA A 57 9.07 4.68 -9.07
CA ALA A 57 10.16 5.33 -9.78
C ALA A 57 9.63 6.19 -10.93
N THR A 58 8.71 5.64 -11.74
CA THR A 58 8.26 6.29 -12.99
C THR A 58 6.83 6.84 -12.94
N SER A 59 6.07 6.60 -11.88
CA SER A 59 4.62 6.89 -11.81
C SER A 59 3.78 6.19 -12.89
N LYS A 60 4.28 5.07 -13.44
CA LYS A 60 3.58 4.33 -14.49
C LYS A 60 2.50 3.44 -13.86
N LEU A 61 1.31 3.43 -14.44
CA LEU A 61 0.29 2.43 -14.12
C LEU A 61 0.71 1.08 -14.72
N MET A 62 0.97 0.12 -13.85
CA MET A 62 1.51 -1.20 -14.18
C MET A 62 0.40 -2.26 -14.27
N GLU A 63 -0.62 -2.18 -13.41
CA GLU A 63 -1.80 -3.02 -13.50
C GLU A 63 -3.03 -2.22 -13.05
N LEU A 64 -4.17 -2.51 -13.69
CA LEU A 64 -5.49 -2.01 -13.32
C LEU A 64 -6.48 -3.17 -13.44
N LEU A 65 -7.23 -3.40 -12.37
CA LEU A 65 -8.31 -4.39 -12.34
C LEU A 65 -9.56 -3.80 -11.71
N PHE A 66 -10.66 -3.79 -12.45
CA PHE A 66 -11.98 -3.46 -11.91
C PHE A 66 -12.60 -4.71 -11.29
N VAL A 67 -12.98 -4.61 -10.01
CA VAL A 67 -13.64 -5.69 -9.27
C VAL A 67 -14.89 -5.17 -8.61
N LYS A 68 -15.89 -6.04 -8.40
CA LYS A 68 -17.15 -5.64 -7.76
C LYS A 68 -16.94 -5.06 -6.36
N SER A 69 -15.98 -5.59 -5.61
CA SER A 69 -15.62 -5.11 -4.27
C SER A 69 -14.16 -5.43 -3.97
N GLU A 70 -13.51 -4.56 -3.22
CA GLU A 70 -12.16 -4.79 -2.68
C GLU A 70 -12.13 -6.01 -1.76
N SER A 71 -11.18 -6.91 -2.00
CA SER A 71 -10.93 -8.06 -1.12
C SER A 71 -9.50 -8.55 -1.28
N THR A 72 -9.01 -9.34 -0.32
CA THR A 72 -7.68 -9.95 -0.41
C THR A 72 -7.54 -10.83 -1.66
N PHE A 73 -8.59 -11.57 -2.04
CA PHE A 73 -8.58 -12.39 -3.25
C PHE A 73 -8.51 -11.55 -4.53
N SER A 74 -9.19 -10.40 -4.53
CA SER A 74 -9.13 -9.43 -5.63
C SER A 74 -7.69 -8.93 -5.82
N TYR A 75 -6.98 -8.64 -4.73
CA TYR A 75 -5.56 -8.28 -4.80
C TYR A 75 -4.66 -9.44 -5.25
N PHE A 76 -4.91 -10.68 -4.83
CA PHE A 76 -4.15 -11.83 -5.33
C PHE A 76 -4.30 -12.02 -6.84
N GLU A 77 -5.50 -11.84 -7.38
CA GLU A 77 -5.73 -11.87 -8.82
C GLU A 77 -4.96 -10.75 -9.53
N ALA A 78 -5.07 -9.51 -9.05
CA ALA A 78 -4.35 -8.38 -9.61
C ALA A 78 -2.82 -8.54 -9.50
N THR A 79 -2.31 -9.04 -8.36
CA THR A 79 -0.89 -9.31 -8.14
C THR A 79 -0.40 -10.38 -9.11
N ARG A 80 -1.17 -11.45 -9.32
CA ARG A 80 -0.81 -12.50 -10.29
C ARG A 80 -0.69 -11.92 -11.70
N ARG A 81 -1.68 -11.11 -12.13
CA ARG A 81 -1.67 -10.44 -13.43
C ARG A 81 -0.47 -9.49 -13.59
N TYR A 82 -0.13 -8.76 -12.53
CA TYR A 82 1.07 -7.92 -12.50
C TYR A 82 2.34 -8.77 -12.70
N ILE A 83 2.50 -9.85 -11.92
CA ILE A 83 3.70 -10.70 -11.96
C ILE A 83 3.86 -11.34 -13.33
N ASP A 84 2.77 -11.83 -13.92
CA ASP A 84 2.79 -12.45 -15.25
C ASP A 84 3.25 -11.48 -16.35
N LYS A 85 2.99 -10.17 -16.19
CA LYS A 85 3.36 -9.12 -17.17
C LYS A 85 4.72 -8.48 -16.91
N HIS A 86 5.12 -8.33 -15.65
CA HIS A 86 6.23 -7.48 -15.24
C HIS A 86 7.30 -8.18 -14.40
N GLY A 87 7.05 -9.43 -14.00
CA GLY A 87 7.90 -10.16 -13.06
C GLY A 87 7.62 -9.80 -11.60
N LYS A 88 8.38 -10.40 -10.69
CA LYS A 88 8.24 -10.18 -9.24
C LYS A 88 8.77 -8.79 -8.86
N PRO A 89 7.98 -7.90 -8.24
CA PRO A 89 8.50 -6.64 -7.72
C PRO A 89 9.33 -6.91 -6.46
N LEU A 90 10.23 -5.99 -6.11
CA LEU A 90 11.00 -6.09 -4.87
C LEU A 90 10.11 -5.85 -3.64
N ALA A 91 9.19 -4.89 -3.75
CA ALA A 91 8.29 -4.53 -2.68
C ALA A 91 6.93 -4.03 -3.20
N LEU A 92 5.88 -4.40 -2.48
CA LEU A 92 4.56 -3.79 -2.59
C LEU A 92 4.36 -2.82 -1.43
N TYR A 93 3.83 -1.63 -1.74
CA TYR A 93 3.49 -0.61 -0.77
C TYR A 93 1.99 -0.36 -0.83
N SER A 94 1.28 -0.73 0.23
CA SER A 94 -0.14 -0.43 0.36
C SER A 94 -0.34 0.60 1.47
N ASP A 95 -1.42 1.37 1.35
CA ASP A 95 -1.93 2.09 2.49
C ASP A 95 -2.48 1.10 3.53
N LYS A 96 -2.81 1.59 4.72
CA LYS A 96 -3.18 0.69 5.82
C LYS A 96 -4.66 0.30 5.80
N ALA A 97 -5.16 -0.12 4.66
CA ALA A 97 -6.48 -0.73 4.55
C ALA A 97 -6.50 -2.08 5.30
N GLY A 98 -7.58 -2.36 6.03
CA GLY A 98 -7.77 -3.60 6.81
C GLY A 98 -7.75 -4.88 5.97
N VAL A 99 -7.71 -4.78 4.65
CA VAL A 99 -7.66 -5.90 3.70
C VAL A 99 -6.31 -6.64 3.75
N PHE A 100 -5.24 -5.97 4.20
CA PHE A 100 -3.88 -6.53 4.28
C PHE A 100 -3.47 -6.95 5.70
N PHE A 101 -4.32 -6.73 6.71
CA PHE A 101 -4.00 -7.02 8.12
C PHE A 101 -5.19 -7.64 8.85
N VAL A 102 -4.95 -8.64 9.70
CA VAL A 102 -5.96 -9.11 10.66
C VAL A 102 -6.11 -8.06 11.76
N LEU A 103 -7.17 -7.25 11.69
CA LEU A 103 -7.52 -6.30 12.76
C LEU A 103 -8.07 -7.08 13.96
N THR A 104 -7.23 -7.36 14.95
CA THR A 104 -7.72 -7.80 16.27
C THR A 104 -8.22 -6.56 17.02
N ILE A 105 -9.42 -6.65 17.62
CA ILE A 105 -10.23 -5.58 18.25
C ILE A 105 -9.52 -4.62 19.23
N ASN A 106 -8.24 -4.85 19.59
CA ASN A 106 -7.49 -4.03 20.55
C ASN A 106 -6.05 -3.67 20.10
N THR A 107 -5.75 -3.61 18.80
CA THR A 107 -4.38 -3.27 18.34
C THR A 107 -4.28 -1.81 17.94
N PRO A 108 -3.39 -0.99 18.55
CA PRO A 108 -3.11 0.36 18.05
C PRO A 108 -2.54 0.26 16.63
N GLN A 109 -2.96 1.16 15.73
CA GLN A 109 -2.54 1.13 14.34
C GLN A 109 -0.99 1.12 14.22
N ALA A 110 -0.41 -0.05 13.89
CA ALA A 110 0.92 -0.20 13.29
C ALA A 110 1.15 0.76 12.11
N GLU A 111 2.39 1.22 11.96
CA GLU A 111 2.84 2.18 10.95
C GLU A 111 2.83 1.53 9.54
N THR A 112 2.76 2.35 8.48
CA THR A 112 2.70 1.92 7.06
C THR A 112 3.69 0.81 6.74
N GLY A 113 3.21 -0.29 6.14
CA GLY A 113 3.97 -1.52 5.95
C GLY A 113 4.43 -1.70 4.50
N ILE A 114 5.74 -1.79 4.30
CA ILE A 114 6.31 -2.31 3.06
C ILE A 114 6.18 -3.84 3.13
N LEU A 115 5.46 -4.45 2.19
CA LEU A 115 5.47 -5.90 1.99
C LEU A 115 6.66 -6.23 1.10
N SER A 116 7.77 -6.64 1.71
CA SER A 116 8.93 -7.16 0.98
C SER A 116 8.63 -8.58 0.49
N LEU A 117 8.63 -8.76 -0.83
CA LEU A 117 8.59 -10.09 -1.42
C LEU A 117 10.04 -10.59 -1.43
N GLY A 118 10.45 -11.26 -0.34
CA GLY A 118 11.83 -11.72 -0.12
C GLY A 118 12.48 -12.33 -1.35
N GLU A 119 13.81 -12.21 -1.47
CA GLU A 119 14.63 -12.73 -2.59
C GLU A 119 14.14 -14.11 -3.08
N PRO A 120 14.05 -14.34 -4.40
CA PRO A 120 13.74 -15.69 -4.88
C PRO A 120 14.81 -16.65 -4.33
N CYS A 121 14.40 -17.79 -3.78
CA CYS A 121 15.31 -18.93 -3.67
C CYS A 121 15.79 -19.25 -5.09
N MET A 122 16.97 -18.76 -5.46
CA MET A 122 17.68 -19.24 -6.63
C MET A 122 18.12 -20.67 -6.30
N ASN A 123 17.60 -21.65 -7.06
CA ASN A 123 18.25 -22.94 -7.21
C ASN A 123 19.50 -22.79 -8.07
#